data_AF-A0A7R7DTG7-F1
#
_entry.id   AF-A0A7R7DTG7-F1
#
_cell.length_a   1.000
_cell.length_b   1.000
_cell.length_c   1.000
_cell.angle_alpha   90.00
_cell.angle_beta   90.00
_cell.angle_gamma   90.00
#
_symmetry.space_group_name_H-M   'P 1'
#
loop_
_entity.id
_entity.type
_entity.pdbx_description
1 polymer ?
#
loop_
_entity_poly.entity_id
_entity_poly.type
_entity_poly.pdbx_seq_one_letter_code
_entity_poly.pdbx_strand_id
1 'polypeptide(L)'
;MFLANEGLPEQDLLVEYCDWQNVSSIDIGSNSFLSIGNAGDEILGIDTTTARVVAISRIDADIAYIASSVITFAALLEAFTRRYPFLPDKSGPDGFVHAADEFKSELQRIDASALSEDPGFWNDLLMDISIGDYCE
;
A
#
# COMPACT_ATOMS: atom_id res chain seq x y z
N MET A 1 14.36 3.64 7.24
CA MET A 1 14.76 2.22 7.07
C MET A 1 14.29 1.44 8.30
N PHE A 2 12.97 1.28 8.44
CA PHE A 2 12.35 0.66 9.62
C PHE A 2 12.21 -0.85 9.43
N LEU A 3 11.69 -1.30 8.27
CA LEU A 3 11.51 -2.74 7.98
C LEU A 3 12.78 -3.59 8.00
N ALA A 4 13.91 -3.05 7.53
CA ALA A 4 15.17 -3.81 7.46
C ALA A 4 15.93 -3.88 8.80
N ASN A 5 15.65 -2.97 9.75
CA ASN A 5 16.41 -2.84 10.99
C ASN A 5 15.56 -3.07 12.26
N GLU A 6 14.27 -2.75 12.22
CA GLU A 6 13.36 -2.75 13.38
C GLU A 6 12.14 -3.67 13.20
N GLY A 7 11.90 -4.18 11.98
CA GLY A 7 10.76 -5.04 11.68
C GLY A 7 9.53 -4.28 11.18
N LEU A 8 8.41 -4.98 11.03
CA LEU A 8 7.11 -4.37 10.70
C LEU A 8 6.60 -3.64 11.95
N PRO A 9 6.12 -2.38 11.86
CA PRO A 9 5.45 -1.74 12.99
C PRO A 9 4.21 -2.56 13.40
N GLU A 10 3.72 -2.44 14.64
CA GLU A 10 2.49 -3.17 15.02
C GLU A 10 1.29 -2.73 14.17
N GLN A 11 1.22 -1.45 13.81
CA GLN A 11 0.17 -0.86 12.96
C GLN A 11 0.72 0.31 12.14
N ASP A 12 0.24 0.45 10.90
CA ASP A 12 0.33 1.65 10.05
C ASP A 12 -1.10 2.10 9.70
N LEU A 13 -1.28 3.34 9.25
CA LEU A 13 -2.59 3.90 8.90
C LEU A 13 -3.31 3.08 7.82
N LEU A 14 -2.56 2.43 6.93
CA LEU A 14 -3.10 1.61 5.84
C LEU A 14 -3.03 0.10 6.09
N VAL A 15 -2.25 -0.34 7.07
CA VAL A 15 -1.84 -1.74 7.19
C VAL A 15 -1.83 -2.19 8.64
N GLU A 16 -2.48 -3.31 8.89
CA GLU A 16 -2.38 -4.07 10.13
C GLU A 16 -1.41 -5.24 9.93
N TYR A 17 -0.25 -5.18 10.56
CA TYR A 17 0.75 -6.24 10.41
C TYR A 17 0.41 -7.45 11.29
N CYS A 18 0.71 -8.64 10.80
CA CYS A 18 0.59 -9.83 11.63
C CYS A 18 1.83 -10.00 12.52
N ASP A 19 1.64 -10.56 13.71
CA ASP A 19 2.75 -11.05 14.53
C ASP A 19 3.57 -12.05 13.69
N TRP A 20 4.90 -12.01 13.80
CA TRP A 20 5.81 -12.90 13.08
C TRP A 20 5.47 -14.38 13.30
N GLN A 21 4.86 -14.73 14.43
CA GLN A 21 4.40 -16.09 14.73
C GLN A 21 3.19 -16.52 13.91
N ASN A 22 2.46 -15.56 13.34
CA ASN A 22 1.25 -15.76 12.55
C ASN A 22 1.48 -15.59 11.05
N VAL A 23 2.73 -15.35 10.62
CA VAL A 23 3.11 -15.39 9.21
C VAL A 23 2.81 -16.78 8.66
N SER A 24 2.05 -16.83 7.57
CA SER A 24 1.61 -18.07 6.94
C SER A 24 1.81 -18.01 5.44
N SER A 25 2.01 -19.17 4.82
CA SER A 25 2.04 -19.29 3.37
C SER A 25 0.62 -19.37 2.82
N ILE A 26 0.35 -18.61 1.76
CA ILE A 26 -0.89 -18.66 0.99
C ILE A 26 -0.53 -19.11 -0.42
N ASP A 27 -1.12 -20.21 -0.86
CA ASP A 27 -0.90 -20.74 -2.21
C ASP A 27 -2.12 -20.44 -3.09
N ILE A 28 -1.88 -19.74 -4.21
CA ILE A 28 -2.91 -19.40 -5.21
C ILE A 28 -2.41 -19.85 -6.58
N GLY A 29 -3.02 -20.91 -7.11
CA GLY A 29 -2.57 -21.55 -8.34
C GLY A 29 -1.15 -22.09 -8.22
N SER A 30 -0.22 -21.58 -9.03
CA SER A 30 1.21 -21.94 -8.97
C SER A 30 2.05 -20.99 -8.12
N ASN A 31 1.44 -19.93 -7.58
CA ASN A 31 2.14 -18.88 -6.84
C ASN A 31 1.99 -19.11 -5.35
N SER A 32 3.05 -18.77 -4.59
CA SER A 32 3.07 -18.88 -3.13
C SER A 32 3.48 -17.55 -2.52
N PHE A 33 2.73 -17.12 -1.51
CA PHE A 33 2.85 -15.82 -0.86
C PHE A 33 3.06 -15.98 0.63
N LEU A 34 3.90 -15.14 1.23
CA LEU A 34 3.99 -15.00 2.68
C LEU A 34 3.03 -13.90 3.13
N SER A 35 2.02 -14.26 3.92
CA SER A 35 1.12 -13.30 4.56
C SER A 35 1.88 -12.54 5.64
N ILE A 36 1.89 -11.21 5.52
CA ILE A 36 2.61 -10.30 6.43
C ILE A 36 1.68 -9.30 7.13
N GLY A 37 0.39 -9.30 6.80
CA GLY A 37 -0.58 -8.38 7.39
C GLY A 37 -1.87 -8.31 6.59
N ASN A 38 -2.62 -7.24 6.84
CA ASN A 38 -3.90 -6.94 6.20
C ASN A 38 -3.96 -5.47 5.81
N ALA A 39 -4.67 -5.17 4.73
CA ALA A 39 -5.05 -3.82 4.34
C ALA A 39 -6.56 -3.82 4.12
N GLY A 40 -7.33 -3.41 5.12
CA GLY A 40 -8.79 -3.56 5.12
C GLY A 40 -9.21 -5.04 4.96
N ASP A 41 -9.99 -5.32 3.92
CA ASP A 41 -10.48 -6.67 3.59
C ASP A 41 -9.49 -7.51 2.78
N GLU A 42 -8.28 -7.01 2.53
CA GLU A 42 -7.24 -7.68 1.75
C GLU A 42 -6.14 -8.25 2.66
N ILE A 43 -5.52 -9.34 2.22
CA ILE A 43 -4.31 -9.87 2.85
C ILE A 43 -3.10 -9.24 2.17
N LEU A 44 -2.20 -8.68 2.96
CA LEU A 44 -0.91 -8.19 2.49
C LEU A 44 0.06 -9.38 2.37
N GLY A 45 0.56 -9.63 1.17
CA GLY A 45 1.42 -10.77 0.85
C GLY A 45 2.76 -10.36 0.24
N ILE A 46 3.78 -11.21 0.44
CA ILE A 46 5.03 -11.16 -0.32
C ILE A 46 5.08 -12.38 -1.25
N ASP A 47 5.18 -12.15 -2.55
CA ASP A 47 5.45 -13.22 -3.52
C ASP A 47 6.83 -13.83 -3.24
N THR A 48 6.86 -15.13 -2.92
CA THR A 48 8.07 -15.86 -2.55
C THR A 48 9.07 -16.04 -3.70
N THR A 49 8.64 -15.87 -4.95
CA THR A 49 9.48 -15.99 -6.15
C THR A 49 10.06 -14.63 -6.55
N THR A 50 9.25 -13.57 -6.52
CA THR A 50 9.65 -12.25 -7.02
C THR A 50 10.01 -11.24 -5.93
N ALA A 51 9.72 -11.56 -4.66
CA ALA A 51 9.83 -10.69 -3.50
C ALA A 51 8.99 -9.39 -3.58
N ARG A 52 8.02 -9.34 -4.50
CA ARG A 52 7.06 -8.23 -4.63
C ARG A 52 6.03 -8.26 -3.52
N VAL A 53 5.55 -7.09 -3.15
CA VAL A 53 4.43 -6.93 -2.20
C VAL A 53 3.14 -6.81 -2.98
N VAL A 54 2.12 -7.55 -2.53
CA VAL A 54 0.80 -7.64 -3.18
C VAL A 54 -0.31 -7.55 -2.14
N ALA A 55 -1.48 -7.08 -2.57
CA ALA A 55 -2.74 -7.28 -1.87
C ALA A 55 -3.46 -8.49 -2.47
N ILE A 56 -4.01 -9.34 -1.61
CA ILE A 56 -4.75 -10.53 -2.01
C ILE A 56 -6.17 -10.39 -1.48
N SER A 57 -7.14 -10.30 -2.38
CA SER A 57 -8.56 -10.23 -2.03
C SER A 57 -9.00 -11.51 -1.32
N ARG A 58 -9.71 -11.35 -0.19
CA ARG A 58 -10.30 -12.49 0.55
C ARG A 58 -11.55 -13.06 -0.12
N ILE A 59 -12.12 -12.36 -1.10
CA ILE A 59 -13.43 -12.69 -1.68
C ILE A 59 -13.26 -13.57 -2.92
N ASP A 60 -12.39 -13.17 -3.84
CA ASP A 60 -12.18 -13.81 -5.14
C ASP A 60 -10.74 -14.28 -5.38
N ALA A 61 -9.83 -14.04 -4.42
CA ALA A 61 -8.40 -14.34 -4.52
C ALA A 61 -7.69 -13.59 -5.67
N ASP A 62 -8.24 -12.45 -6.11
CA ASP A 62 -7.54 -11.53 -7.00
C ASP A 62 -6.31 -10.94 -6.30
N ILE A 63 -5.26 -10.71 -7.09
CA ILE A 63 -3.95 -10.28 -6.61
C ILE A 63 -3.64 -8.93 -7.25
N ALA A 64 -3.57 -7.89 -6.42
CA ALA A 64 -3.20 -6.55 -6.81
C ALA A 64 -1.72 -6.27 -6.46
N TYR A 65 -0.99 -5.69 -7.38
CA TYR A 65 0.38 -5.27 -7.15
C TYR A 65 0.45 -4.02 -6.27
N ILE A 66 1.34 -4.01 -5.29
CA ILE A 66 1.56 -2.86 -4.41
C ILE A 66 2.96 -2.27 -4.60
N ALA A 67 3.99 -3.11 -4.53
CA ALA A 67 5.37 -2.61 -4.56
C ALA A 67 6.36 -3.66 -5.05
N SER A 68 7.48 -3.16 -5.59
CA SER A 68 8.54 -3.99 -6.19
C SER A 68 9.32 -4.79 -5.16
N SER A 69 9.35 -4.33 -3.91
CA SER A 69 9.99 -5.00 -2.78
C SER A 69 9.43 -4.51 -1.46
N VAL A 70 9.72 -5.22 -0.37
CA VAL A 70 9.38 -4.82 1.01
C VAL A 70 10.01 -3.47 1.38
N ILE A 71 11.24 -3.19 0.91
CA ILE A 71 11.92 -1.91 1.18
C ILE A 71 11.18 -0.77 0.50
N THR A 72 10.79 -1.00 -0.76
CA THR A 72 10.03 -0.03 -1.53
C THR A 72 8.67 0.22 -0.90
N PHE A 73 7.98 -0.84 -0.48
CA PHE A 73 6.72 -0.74 0.24
C PHE A 73 6.82 0.12 1.50
N ALA A 74 7.84 -0.09 2.33
CA ALA A 74 8.11 0.76 3.50
C ALA A 74 8.23 2.25 3.13
N ALA A 75 8.94 2.56 2.04
CA ALA A 75 9.14 3.93 1.61
C ALA A 75 7.84 4.57 1.10
N LEU A 76 6.98 3.80 0.43
CA LEU A 76 5.66 4.25 -0.02
C LEU A 76 4.74 4.53 1.18
N LEU A 77 4.71 3.64 2.18
CA LEU A 77 3.98 3.86 3.42
C LEU A 77 4.50 5.08 4.18
N GLU A 78 5.82 5.23 4.34
CA GLU A 78 6.41 6.41 4.99
C GLU A 78 6.03 7.71 4.27
N ALA A 79 5.95 7.69 2.93
CA ALA A 79 5.48 8.84 2.16
C ALA A 79 4.00 9.15 2.42
N PHE A 80 3.15 8.12 2.52
CA PHE A 80 1.76 8.26 2.89
C PHE A 80 1.62 8.86 4.31
N THR A 81 2.24 8.24 5.31
CA THR A 81 2.18 8.66 6.71
C THR A 81 2.66 10.08 6.92
N ARG A 82 3.74 10.49 6.22
CA ARG A 82 4.27 11.87 6.32
C ARG A 82 3.28 12.91 5.80
N ARG A 83 2.40 12.52 4.88
CA ARG A 83 1.48 13.43 4.20
C ARG A 83 0.07 13.37 4.76
N TYR A 84 -0.27 12.32 5.49
CA TYR A 84 -1.53 12.21 6.22
C TYR A 84 -1.55 13.12 7.48
N PRO A 85 -2.68 13.77 7.79
CA PRO A 85 -3.90 13.86 6.97
C PRO A 85 -3.67 14.70 5.71
N PHE A 86 -4.32 14.33 4.61
CA PHE A 86 -4.21 15.00 3.32
C PHE A 86 -5.01 16.30 3.31
N LEU A 87 -4.46 17.31 3.96
CA LEU A 87 -5.05 18.64 4.03
C LEU A 87 -4.73 19.42 2.74
N PRO A 88 -5.75 19.97 2.06
CA PRO A 88 -5.52 20.68 0.83
C PRO A 88 -5.03 22.11 1.12
N ASP A 89 -3.98 22.54 0.42
CA ASP A 89 -3.51 23.93 0.45
C ASP A 89 -4.55 24.92 -0.15
N LYS A 90 -5.48 24.39 -0.95
CA LYS A 90 -6.58 25.14 -1.57
C LYS A 90 -7.90 24.70 -0.98
N SER A 91 -8.78 25.65 -0.67
CA SER A 91 -10.12 25.34 -0.17
C SER A 91 -10.98 24.67 -1.26
N GLY A 92 -11.69 23.62 -0.90
CA GLY A 92 -12.67 22.94 -1.77
C GLY A 92 -12.13 21.70 -2.52
N PRO A 93 -12.98 21.05 -3.33
CA PRO A 93 -12.68 19.77 -3.98
C PRO A 93 -11.40 19.75 -4.82
N ASP A 94 -11.09 20.86 -5.51
CA ASP A 94 -9.88 21.00 -6.32
C ASP A 94 -8.58 20.89 -5.50
N GLY A 95 -8.66 21.15 -4.20
CA GLY A 95 -7.54 21.01 -3.28
C GLY A 95 -7.18 19.56 -3.00
N PHE A 96 -8.17 18.67 -2.87
CA PHE A 96 -7.95 17.25 -2.63
C PHE A 96 -7.41 16.55 -3.87
N VAL A 97 -7.91 16.89 -5.05
CA VAL A 97 -7.34 16.45 -6.33
C VAL A 97 -5.87 16.84 -6.43
N HIS A 98 -5.52 18.07 -6.06
CA HIS A 98 -4.13 18.51 -6.05
C HIS A 98 -3.26 17.74 -5.04
N ALA A 99 -3.79 17.47 -3.84
CA ALA A 99 -3.10 16.68 -2.83
C ALA A 99 -2.83 15.24 -3.31
N ALA A 100 -3.79 14.62 -4.00
CA ALA A 100 -3.66 13.32 -4.65
C ALA A 100 -2.60 13.36 -5.77
N ASP A 101 -2.59 14.38 -6.64
CA ASP A 101 -1.60 14.51 -7.71
C ASP A 101 -0.16 14.67 -7.18
N GLU A 102 0.02 15.43 -6.10
CA GLU A 102 1.33 15.55 -5.44
C GLU A 102 1.78 14.21 -4.85
N PHE A 103 0.87 13.48 -4.21
CA PHE A 103 1.18 12.16 -3.67
C PHE A 103 1.46 11.14 -4.78
N LYS A 104 0.70 11.15 -5.87
CA LYS A 104 0.94 10.35 -7.07
C LYS A 104 2.36 10.56 -7.61
N SER A 105 2.79 11.82 -7.68
CA SER A 105 4.14 12.17 -8.12
C SER A 105 5.22 11.61 -7.19
N GLU A 106 4.95 11.58 -5.88
CA GLU A 106 5.85 10.97 -4.91
C GLU A 106 5.88 9.44 -5.03
N LEU A 107 4.74 8.77 -5.19
CA LEU A 107 4.66 7.33 -5.44
C LEU A 107 5.50 6.95 -6.66
N GLN A 108 5.35 7.67 -7.78
CA GLN A 108 6.13 7.43 -9.01
C GLN A 108 7.63 7.62 -8.82
N ARG A 109 8.03 8.56 -7.96
CA ARG A 109 9.43 8.82 -7.64
C ARG A 109 10.06 7.69 -6.81
N ILE A 110 9.29 7.09 -5.91
CA ILE A 110 9.73 5.99 -5.05
C ILE A 110 9.69 4.66 -5.81
N ASP A 111 8.59 4.39 -6.48
CA ASP A 111 8.36 3.20 -7.31
C ASP A 111 7.45 3.53 -8.49
N ALA A 112 8.05 3.72 -9.67
CA ALA A 112 7.29 3.98 -10.89
C ALA A 112 6.32 2.85 -11.25
N SER A 113 6.57 1.62 -10.78
CA SER A 113 5.68 0.49 -11.02
C SER A 113 4.50 0.42 -10.05
N ALA A 114 4.50 1.15 -8.94
CA ALA A 114 3.38 1.16 -7.98
C ALA A 114 2.04 1.59 -8.62
N LEU A 115 2.10 2.31 -9.74
CA LEU A 115 0.92 2.74 -10.51
C LEU A 115 0.76 2.00 -11.83
N SER A 116 1.32 0.79 -11.98
CA SER A 116 1.25 0.04 -13.24
C SER A 116 -0.10 -0.61 -13.50
N GLU A 117 -0.92 -0.78 -12.48
CA GLU A 117 -2.26 -1.38 -12.55
C GLU A 117 -3.34 -0.30 -12.41
N ASP A 118 -4.34 -0.31 -13.27
CA ASP A 118 -5.49 0.60 -13.23
C ASP A 118 -6.78 -0.18 -13.61
N PRO A 119 -7.65 -0.53 -12.65
CA PRO A 119 -7.57 -0.20 -11.21
C PRO A 119 -6.44 -0.96 -10.49
N GLY A 120 -6.03 -0.46 -9.34
CA GLY A 120 -4.99 -1.06 -8.50
C GLY A 120 -4.85 -0.33 -7.17
N PHE A 121 -4.24 -0.97 -6.17
CA PHE A 121 -4.21 -0.52 -4.76
C PHE A 121 -3.94 0.98 -4.59
N TRP A 122 -2.87 1.49 -5.21
CA TRP A 122 -2.50 2.90 -5.09
C TRP A 122 -3.40 3.84 -5.90
N ASN A 123 -3.96 3.38 -7.03
CA ASN A 123 -4.88 4.20 -7.81
C ASN A 123 -6.22 4.35 -7.08
N ASP A 124 -6.70 3.29 -6.41
CA ASP A 124 -7.89 3.35 -5.56
C ASP A 124 -7.67 4.30 -4.38
N LEU A 125 -6.53 4.18 -3.70
CA LEU A 125 -6.15 5.11 -2.63
C LEU A 125 -6.05 6.57 -3.10
N LEU A 126 -5.51 6.81 -4.30
CA LEU A 126 -5.45 8.15 -4.88
C LEU A 126 -6.84 8.72 -5.19
N MET A 127 -7.79 7.86 -5.61
CA MET A 127 -9.18 8.28 -5.78
C MET A 127 -9.79 8.70 -4.45
N ASP A 128 -9.62 7.91 -3.39
CA ASP A 128 -10.10 8.22 -2.04
C ASP A 128 -9.51 9.54 -1.50
N ILE A 129 -8.21 9.76 -1.69
CA ILE A 129 -7.55 11.04 -1.34
C ILE A 129 -8.19 12.19 -2.13
N SER A 130 -8.45 11.99 -3.43
CA SER A 130 -9.00 13.04 -4.31
C SER A 130 -10.42 13.47 -3.95
N ILE A 131 -11.18 12.62 -3.26
CA ILE A 131 -12.53 12.93 -2.77
C ILE A 131 -12.56 13.37 -1.30
N GLY A 132 -11.42 13.30 -0.60
CA GLY A 132 -11.25 13.80 0.76
C GLY A 132 -11.42 12.76 1.86
N ASP A 133 -11.42 11.45 1.56
CA ASP A 133 -11.62 10.39 2.56
C ASP A 133 -10.45 10.27 3.55
N TYR A 134 -9.30 10.89 3.24
CA TYR A 134 -8.10 10.92 4.08
C TYR A 134 -7.78 12.32 4.65
N CYS A 135 -8.80 13.16 4.85
CA CYS A 135 -8.61 14.54 5.31
C CYS A 135 -8.70 14.76 6.84
N GLU A 136 -9.07 13.75 7.62
CA GLU A 136 -9.25 13.80 9.09
C GLU A 136 -8.40 12.76 9.80
#